data_AF-A0A1H4KPR6-F1
#
_entry.id   AF-A0A1H4KPR6-F1
#
_cell.length_a   1.000
_cell.length_b   1.000
_cell.length_c   1.000
_cell.angle_alpha   90.00
_cell.angle_beta   90.00
_cell.angle_gamma   90.00
#
_symmetry.space_group_name_H-M   'P 1'
#
loop_
_entity.id
_entity.type
_entity.pdbx_description
1 polymer ?
#
loop_
_entity_poly.entity_id
_entity_poly.type
_entity_poly.pdbx_seq_one_letter_code
_entity_poly.pdbx_strand_id
1 'polypeptide(L)'
;MVVPLAGEIDHHSAAPLRALLASAADNGRTGLVLDTARVTFCDSGFLAVLDWWHRHGRRLRLVNSSRAVGHLLNAAIATGRRGVRAGRLTPATTS
;
A
#
# COMPACT_ATOMS: atom_id res chain seq x y z
N MET A 1 -9.96 -2.54 -14.06
CA MET A 1 -10.53 -1.19 -13.83
C MET A 1 -9.41 -0.26 -13.39
N VAL A 2 -9.36 0.95 -13.94
CA VAL A 2 -8.45 2.01 -13.51
C VAL A 2 -9.23 3.01 -12.66
N VAL A 3 -8.70 3.36 -11.49
CA VAL A 3 -9.29 4.34 -10.57
C VAL A 3 -8.34 5.53 -10.49
N PRO A 4 -8.72 6.70 -11.02
CA PRO A 4 -7.91 7.90 -10.89
C PRO A 4 -7.99 8.45 -9.46
N LEU A 5 -6.83 8.73 -8.89
CA LEU A 5 -6.66 9.34 -7.58
C LEU A 5 -6.10 10.75 -7.74
N ALA A 6 -6.61 11.68 -6.94
CA ALA A 6 -6.21 13.08 -6.98
C ALA A 6 -6.26 13.69 -5.57
N GLY A 7 -5.44 14.73 -5.38
CA GLY A 7 -5.36 15.46 -4.11
C GLY A 7 -4.54 14.71 -3.07
N GLU A 8 -4.92 14.88 -1.80
CA GLU A 8 -4.20 14.34 -0.65
C GLU A 8 -4.79 13.00 -0.22
N ILE A 9 -3.93 12.07 0.16
CA ILE A 9 -4.33 10.77 0.68
C ILE A 9 -3.44 10.42 1.87
N ASP A 10 -3.85 10.89 3.03
CA ASP A 10 -3.20 10.66 4.31
C ASP A 10 -4.10 9.89 5.29
N HIS A 11 -3.67 9.74 6.53
CA HIS A 11 -4.46 9.08 7.57
C HIS A 11 -5.90 9.61 7.67
N HIS A 12 -6.09 10.93 7.55
CA HIS A 12 -7.36 11.63 7.72
C HIS A 12 -8.21 11.66 6.44
N SER A 13 -7.57 11.75 5.27
CA SER A 13 -8.23 11.87 3.96
C SER A 13 -8.42 10.54 3.23
N ALA A 14 -7.84 9.43 3.70
CA ALA A 14 -7.96 8.13 3.03
C ALA A 14 -9.33 7.42 3.18
N ALA A 15 -10.28 7.97 3.95
CA ALA A 15 -11.59 7.33 4.17
C ALA A 15 -12.37 7.04 2.87
N PRO A 16 -12.47 7.96 1.89
CA PRO A 16 -13.15 7.69 0.62
C PRO A 16 -12.49 6.57 -0.18
N LEU A 17 -11.15 6.50 -0.18
CA LEU A 17 -10.41 5.43 -0.85
C LEU A 17 -10.69 4.08 -0.18
N ARG A 18 -10.73 4.01 1.14
CA ARG A 18 -11.11 2.78 1.88
C ARG A 18 -12.50 2.31 1.50
N ALA A 19 -13.48 3.22 1.47
CA ALA A 19 -14.86 2.90 1.08
C ALA A 19 -14.94 2.40 -0.36
N LEU A 20 -14.21 3.02 -1.29
CA LEU A 20 -14.14 2.58 -2.69
C LEU A 20 -13.58 1.16 -2.81
N LEU A 21 -12.47 0.86 -2.11
CA LEU A 21 -11.89 -0.48 -2.14
C LEU A 21 -12.81 -1.51 -1.46
N ALA A 22 -13.45 -1.18 -0.34
CA ALA A 22 -14.44 -2.06 0.29
C ALA A 22 -15.61 -2.37 -0.65
N SER A 23 -16.19 -1.34 -1.29
CA SER A 23 -17.24 -1.55 -2.28
C SER A 23 -16.78 -2.39 -3.47
N ALA A 24 -15.60 -2.10 -4.04
CA ALA A 24 -15.04 -2.95 -5.10
C ALA A 24 -14.83 -4.40 -4.61
N ALA A 25 -14.52 -4.57 -3.33
CA ALA A 25 -14.36 -5.86 -2.72
C ALA A 25 -15.63 -6.67 -2.59
N ASP A 26 -16.69 -6.04 -2.12
CA ASP A 26 -18.02 -6.64 -1.99
C ASP A 26 -18.60 -6.99 -3.37
N ASN A 27 -18.23 -6.22 -4.40
CA ASN A 27 -18.56 -6.51 -5.81
C ASN A 27 -17.65 -7.57 -6.47
N GLY A 28 -16.86 -8.32 -5.70
CA GLY A 28 -16.05 -9.43 -6.18
C GLY A 28 -14.83 -9.04 -7.03
N ARG A 29 -14.41 -7.75 -7.03
CA ARG A 29 -13.23 -7.33 -7.79
C ARG A 29 -11.96 -7.82 -7.12
N THR A 30 -11.11 -8.52 -7.88
CA THR A 30 -9.83 -9.06 -7.38
C THR A 30 -8.61 -8.29 -7.85
N GLY A 31 -8.76 -7.37 -8.82
CA GLY A 31 -7.68 -6.60 -9.42
C GLY A 31 -8.05 -5.15 -9.67
N LEU A 32 -7.23 -4.22 -9.18
CA LEU A 32 -7.39 -2.78 -9.39
C LEU A 32 -6.09 -2.12 -9.85
N VAL A 33 -6.23 -1.12 -10.71
CA VAL A 33 -5.15 -0.22 -11.10
C VAL A 33 -5.48 1.14 -10.53
N LEU A 34 -4.60 1.72 -9.71
CA LEU A 34 -4.74 3.08 -9.22
C LEU A 34 -3.85 3.99 -10.05
N ASP A 35 -4.44 4.97 -10.72
CA ASP A 35 -3.69 6.04 -11.36
C ASP A 35 -3.45 7.13 -10.32
N THR A 36 -2.18 7.43 -10.05
CA THR A 36 -1.77 8.35 -8.99
C THR A 36 -1.15 9.64 -9.51
N ALA A 37 -1.31 9.94 -10.80
CA ALA A 37 -0.70 11.10 -11.46
C ALA A 37 -1.02 12.43 -10.76
N ARG A 38 -2.23 12.55 -10.20
CA ARG A 38 -2.75 13.78 -9.59
C ARG A 38 -2.71 13.77 -8.06
N VAL A 39 -2.05 12.78 -7.44
CA VAL A 39 -1.86 12.74 -5.99
C VAL A 39 -0.77 13.73 -5.59
N THR A 40 -1.11 14.70 -4.76
CA THR A 40 -0.22 15.80 -4.35
C THR A 40 0.51 15.51 -3.04
N PHE A 41 -0.10 14.71 -2.16
CA PHE A 41 0.48 14.29 -0.88
C PHE A 41 -0.05 12.92 -0.45
N CYS A 42 0.78 12.12 0.22
CA CYS A 42 0.37 10.87 0.83
C CYS A 42 1.34 10.42 1.93
N ASP A 43 0.83 9.67 2.91
CA ASP A 43 1.59 9.17 4.06
C ASP A 43 1.37 7.66 4.34
N SER A 44 1.72 7.21 5.54
CA SER A 44 1.51 5.83 5.98
C SER A 44 0.04 5.39 5.97
N GLY A 45 -0.91 6.32 6.06
CA GLY A 45 -2.34 6.10 5.89
C GLY A 45 -2.68 5.58 4.49
N PHE A 46 -2.04 6.11 3.44
CA PHE A 46 -2.17 5.56 2.08
C PHE A 46 -1.63 4.13 2.01
N LEU A 47 -0.44 3.87 2.56
CA LEU A 47 0.17 2.53 2.58
C LEU A 47 -0.71 1.52 3.31
N ALA A 48 -1.33 1.91 4.43
CA ALA A 48 -2.23 1.05 5.19
C ALA A 48 -3.44 0.60 4.36
N VAL A 49 -3.96 1.46 3.49
CA VAL A 49 -5.06 1.13 2.59
C VAL A 49 -4.62 0.13 1.52
N LEU A 50 -3.44 0.31 0.92
CA LEU A 50 -2.90 -0.62 -0.08
C LEU A 50 -2.63 -2.01 0.53
N ASP A 51 -2.05 -2.01 1.73
CA ASP A 51 -1.71 -3.22 2.50
C ASP A 51 -2.97 -3.98 2.92
N TRP A 52 -4.04 -3.28 3.32
CA TRP A 52 -5.34 -3.89 3.57
C TRP A 52 -5.86 -4.64 2.34
N TRP A 53 -5.88 -4.02 1.16
CA TRP A 53 -6.34 -4.67 -0.07
C TRP A 53 -5.50 -5.91 -0.42
N HIS A 54 -4.17 -5.78 -0.35
CA HIS A 54 -3.25 -6.88 -0.65
C HIS A 54 -3.42 -8.07 0.31
N ARG A 55 -3.57 -7.83 1.61
CA ARG A 55 -3.77 -8.90 2.61
C ARG A 55 -5.04 -9.73 2.38
N HIS A 56 -6.03 -9.19 1.69
CA HIS A 56 -7.25 -9.91 1.32
C HIS A 56 -7.10 -10.71 0.02
N GLY A 57 -5.86 -11.06 -0.36
CA GLY A 57 -5.56 -11.88 -1.54
C GLY A 57 -5.80 -11.18 -2.88
N ARG A 58 -5.94 -9.84 -2.87
CA ARG A 58 -6.29 -9.06 -4.06
C ARG A 58 -5.08 -8.35 -4.64
N ARG A 59 -5.09 -8.14 -5.94
CA ARG A 59 -4.00 -7.54 -6.71
C ARG A 59 -4.25 -6.04 -6.87
N LEU A 60 -3.18 -5.27 -6.70
CA LEU A 60 -3.20 -3.82 -6.91
C LEU A 60 -1.96 -3.42 -7.70
N ARG A 61 -2.15 -2.52 -8.67
CA ARG A 61 -1.05 -1.91 -9.42
C ARG A 61 -1.18 -0.40 -9.34
N LEU A 62 -0.07 0.28 -9.05
CA LEU A 62 0.03 1.73 -9.18
C LEU A 62 0.56 2.08 -10.57
N VAL A 63 -0.02 3.08 -11.21
CA VAL A 63 0.46 3.65 -12.48
C VAL A 63 0.59 5.16 -12.35
N ASN A 64 1.42 5.75 -13.22
CA ASN A 64 1.68 7.18 -13.28
C ASN A 64 2.02 7.79 -11.91
N SER A 65 2.89 7.12 -11.15
CA SER A 65 3.26 7.54 -9.78
C SER A 65 3.71 8.99 -9.74
N SER A 66 2.96 9.84 -9.04
CA SER A 66 3.39 11.21 -8.78
C SER A 66 4.65 11.22 -7.91
N ARG A 67 5.31 12.39 -7.86
CA ARG A 67 6.50 12.57 -7.02
C ARG A 67 6.23 12.24 -5.54
N ALA A 68 5.07 12.63 -5.02
CA ALA A 68 4.68 12.35 -3.64
C ALA A 68 4.57 10.84 -3.37
N VAL A 69 3.88 10.12 -4.25
CA VAL A 69 3.74 8.66 -4.15
C VAL A 69 5.09 7.96 -4.30
N GLY A 70 5.90 8.35 -5.28
CA GLY A 70 7.24 7.82 -5.47
C GLY A 70 8.14 8.04 -4.24
N HIS A 71 8.09 9.23 -3.65
CA HIS A 71 8.85 9.55 -2.45
C HIS A 71 8.44 8.68 -1.25
N LEU A 72 7.14 8.54 -1.01
CA LEU A 72 6.61 7.69 0.06
C LEU A 72 6.99 6.21 -0.13
N LEU A 73 6.87 5.67 -1.34
CA LEU A 73 7.26 4.29 -1.64
C LEU A 73 8.76 4.07 -1.39
N ASN A 74 9.60 4.99 -1.85
CA ASN A 74 11.05 4.94 -1.59
C ASN A 74 11.35 4.99 -0.09
N ALA A 75 10.67 5.86 0.66
CA ALA A 75 10.80 5.92 2.11
C ALA A 75 10.36 4.61 2.78
N ALA A 76 9.23 4.02 2.38
CA ALA A 76 8.74 2.76 2.93
C ALA A 76 9.69 1.58 2.66
N ILE A 77 10.32 1.55 1.49
CA ILE A 77 11.37 0.58 1.15
C ILE A 77 12.59 0.79 2.05
N ALA A 78 13.09 2.03 2.16
CA ALA A 78 14.28 2.37 2.93
C ALA A 78 14.13 2.11 4.45
N THR A 79 12.95 2.39 5.00
CA THR A 79 12.66 2.18 6.44
C THR A 79 12.58 0.70 6.77
N GLY A 80 12.40 -0.16 5.76
CA GLY A 80 12.17 -1.57 5.97
C GLY A 80 10.90 -1.78 6.79
N ARG A 81 9.79 -1.99 6.07
CA ARG A 81 9.01 -3.21 6.31
C ARG A 81 9.89 -4.44 6.03
N ARG A 82 10.98 -4.51 6.79
CA ARG A 82 11.99 -5.53 6.94
C ARG A 82 11.18 -6.66 7.56
N GLY A 83 10.81 -7.64 6.75
CA GLY A 83 10.23 -8.88 7.24
C GLY A 83 11.05 -9.41 8.44
N VAL A 84 10.45 -10.22 9.30
CA VAL A 84 10.55 -11.67 9.05
C VAL A 84 11.97 -12.03 8.55
N ARG A 85 12.98 -11.75 9.38
CA ARG A 85 14.37 -12.24 9.24
C ARG A 85 15.12 -12.04 10.56
N ALA A 86 14.62 -12.74 11.59
CA ALA A 86 15.39 -13.14 12.77
C ALA A 86 14.87 -14.50 13.26
N GLY A 87 14.65 -15.43 12.32
CA GLY A 87 14.48 -16.83 12.62
C GLY A 87 15.82 -17.51 12.36
N ARG A 88 16.39 -18.09 13.41
CA ARG A 88 17.56 -18.99 13.42
C ARG A 88 18.94 -18.32 13.45
N LEU A 89 19.33 -17.89 14.65
CA LEU A 89 20.67 -18.12 15.17
C LEU A 89 20.52 -18.72 16.57
N THR A 90 20.36 -20.05 16.64
CA THR A 90 20.70 -20.79 17.85
C THR A 90 22.15 -21.23 17.69
N PRO A 91 23.09 -20.77 18.52
CA PRO A 91 24.37 -21.46 18.64
C PRO A 91 24.09 -22.84 19.25
N ALA A 92 24.36 -23.89 18.49
CA ALA A 92 24.49 -25.21 19.07
C ALA A 92 25.81 -25.22 19.85
N THR A 93 25.72 -25.03 21.17
CA THR A 93 26.79 -25.43 22.07
C THR A 93 26.66 -26.93 22.27
N THR A 94 27.57 -27.69 21.68
CA THR A 94 27.78 -29.10 21.99
C THR A 94 28.85 -29.18 23.07
N SER A 95 28.48 -29.87 24.16
CA SER A 95 29.25 -30.59 25.19
C SER A 95 30.63 -30.08 25.62
#